data_AF-A0A842SW68-F1
#
_entry.id   AF-A0A842SW68-F1
#
_cell.length_a   1.000
_cell.length_b   1.000
_cell.length_c   1.000
_cell.angle_alpha   90.00
_cell.angle_beta   90.00
_cell.angle_gamma   90.00
#
_symmetry.space_group_name_H-M   'P 1'
#
loop_
_entity.id
_entity.type
_entity.pdbx_description
1 polymer ?
#
loop_
_entity_poly.entity_id
_entity_poly.type
_entity_poly.pdbx_seq_one_letter_code
_entity_poly.pdbx_strand_id
1 'polypeptide(L)'
;MIVELTVVPKSGRFSVSAKGEKVRIFLKSPAGQNRANIELVKELSRRLKADVRILSGFKSRRKKVEIGADKGQWEAFLSAHKD
;
A
#
# COMPACT_ATOMS: atom_id res chain seq x y z
N MET A 1 -2.71 5.23 11.95
CA MET A 1 -1.32 5.67 11.71
C MET A 1 -1.14 6.19 10.28
N ILE A 2 -0.11 7.00 10.03
CA ILE A 2 0.21 7.53 8.70
C ILE A 2 1.54 6.94 8.22
N VAL A 3 1.56 6.43 6.98
CA VAL A 3 2.74 5.83 6.37
C VAL A 3 3.01 6.38 4.98
N GLU A 4 4.27 6.36 4.58
CA GLU A 4 4.69 6.62 3.21
C GLU A 4 5.05 5.31 2.50
N LEU A 5 4.53 5.12 1.29
CA LEU A 5 4.79 3.93 0.48
C LEU A 5 4.94 4.28 -0.99
N THR A 6 5.60 3.39 -1.73
CA THR A 6 5.74 3.51 -3.18
C THR A 6 4.89 2.46 -3.88
N VAL A 7 4.03 2.87 -4.81
CA VAL A 7 3.26 1.94 -5.64
C VAL A 7 3.95 1.65 -6.97
N VAL A 8 3.85 0.38 -7.39
CA VAL A 8 4.34 -0.13 -8.68
C VAL A 8 3.12 -0.70 -9.44
N PRO A 9 2.44 0.11 -10.27
CA PRO A 9 1.28 -0.33 -11.04
C PRO A 9 1.68 -1.27 -12.19
N LYS A 10 0.69 -1.94 -12.82
CA LYS A 10 0.89 -2.91 -13.91
C LYS A 10 1.80 -4.08 -13.55
N SER A 11 1.78 -4.51 -12.30
CA SER A 11 2.49 -5.71 -11.84
C SER A 11 1.67 -6.96 -12.16
N GLY A 12 2.31 -8.10 -12.44
CA GLY A 12 1.57 -9.34 -12.73
C GLY A 12 0.70 -9.83 -11.55
N ARG A 13 1.03 -9.41 -10.33
CA ARG A 13 0.30 -9.74 -9.10
C ARG A 13 0.33 -8.60 -8.08
N PHE A 14 -0.58 -8.67 -7.11
CA PHE A 14 -0.48 -7.85 -5.92
C PHE A 14 0.59 -8.45 -5.01
N SER A 15 1.60 -7.66 -4.62
CA SER A 15 2.61 -8.08 -3.65
C SER A 15 3.12 -6.87 -2.86
N VAL A 16 3.63 -7.14 -1.67
CA VAL A 16 4.27 -6.15 -0.81
C VAL A 16 5.72 -6.57 -0.67
N SER A 17 6.63 -5.60 -0.75
CA SER A 17 8.05 -5.77 -0.49
C SER A 17 8.46 -4.69 0.52
N ALA A 18 8.98 -5.12 1.66
CA ALA A 18 9.45 -4.26 2.72
C ALA A 18 10.97 -4.42 2.86
N LYS A 19 11.74 -3.40 2.48
CA LYS A 19 13.20 -3.39 2.62
C LYS A 19 13.64 -2.20 3.47
N GLY A 20 13.92 -2.48 4.75
CA GLY A 20 14.16 -1.44 5.76
C GLY A 20 12.95 -0.52 5.89
N GLU A 21 13.16 0.79 5.72
CA GLU A 21 12.08 1.78 5.77
C GLU A 21 11.30 1.91 4.45
N LYS A 22 11.75 1.26 3.37
CA LYS A 22 11.14 1.38 2.05
C LYS A 22 10.06 0.31 1.88
N VAL A 23 8.81 0.76 1.80
CA VAL A 23 7.65 -0.09 1.48
C VAL A 23 7.26 0.10 0.01
N ARG A 24 7.28 -1.00 -0.74
CA ARG A 24 6.81 -1.06 -2.13
C ARG A 24 5.58 -1.94 -2.23
N ILE A 25 4.54 -1.43 -2.88
CA ILE A 25 3.30 -2.17 -3.15
C ILE A 25 3.13 -2.31 -4.65
N PHE A 26 3.20 -3.54 -5.12
CA PHE A 26 2.98 -3.92 -6.49
C PHE A 26 1.48 -4.12 -6.70
N LEU A 27 0.91 -3.44 -7.69
CA LEU A 27 -0.53 -3.43 -7.98
C LEU A 27 -0.74 -3.98 -9.38
N LYS A 28 -1.80 -4.78 -9.56
CA LYS A 28 -2.18 -5.33 -10.87
C LYS A 28 -2.68 -4.23 -11.80
N SER A 29 -3.45 -3.31 -11.25
CA SER A 29 -4.11 -2.26 -11.98
C SER A 29 -3.10 -1.28 -12.57
N PRO A 30 -3.37 -0.76 -13.78
CA PRO A 30 -2.61 0.35 -14.31
C PRO A 30 -2.90 1.63 -13.49
N ALA A 31 -1.97 2.59 -13.56
CA ALA A 31 -2.09 3.87 -12.87
C ALA A 31 -3.27 4.74 -13.35
N GLY A 32 -3.84 4.47 -14.52
CA GLY A 32 -4.87 5.30 -15.15
C GLY A 32 -6.27 5.12 -14.57
N GLN A 33 -7.07 6.19 -14.64
CA GLN A 33 -8.48 6.24 -14.21
C GLN A 33 -8.68 5.82 -12.74
N ASN A 34 -7.79 6.25 -11.83
CA ASN A 34 -7.87 5.97 -10.39
C ASN A 34 -7.77 4.46 -10.00
N ARG A 35 -7.57 3.55 -10.96
CA ARG A 35 -7.62 2.10 -10.71
C ARG A 35 -6.57 1.61 -9.71
N ALA A 36 -5.33 2.07 -9.84
CA ALA A 36 -4.27 1.75 -8.88
C ALA A 36 -4.54 2.31 -7.47
N ASN A 37 -5.26 3.43 -7.35
CA ASN A 37 -5.61 3.99 -6.04
C ASN A 37 -6.69 3.13 -5.37
N ILE A 38 -7.71 2.74 -6.15
CA ILE A 38 -8.81 1.88 -5.70
C ILE A 38 -8.27 0.50 -5.28
N GLU A 39 -7.41 -0.13 -6.09
CA GLU A 39 -6.83 -1.43 -5.75
C GLU A 39 -5.96 -1.34 -4.49
N LEU A 40 -5.12 -0.30 -4.37
CA LEU A 40 -4.28 -0.10 -3.19
C LEU A 40 -5.13 -0.07 -1.90
N VAL A 41 -6.16 0.77 -1.87
CA VAL A 41 -7.04 0.92 -0.70
C VAL A 41 -7.77 -0.39 -0.43
N LYS A 42 -8.34 -1.02 -1.46
CA LYS A 42 -9.10 -2.27 -1.32
C LYS A 42 -8.24 -3.41 -0.79
N GLU A 43 -7.04 -3.61 -1.34
CA GLU A 43 -6.16 -4.71 -0.94
C GLU A 43 -5.55 -4.49 0.44
N LEU A 44 -5.10 -3.27 0.76
CA LEU A 44 -4.60 -2.97 2.10
C LEU A 44 -5.69 -3.06 3.16
N SER A 45 -6.86 -2.50 2.90
CA SER A 45 -7.98 -2.56 3.84
C SER A 45 -8.41 -4.00 4.11
N ARG A 46 -8.48 -4.84 3.07
CA ARG A 46 -8.80 -6.27 3.20
C ARG A 46 -7.76 -7.02 4.02
N ARG A 47 -6.47 -6.77 3.80
CA ARG A 47 -5.38 -7.50 4.46
C ARG A 47 -5.15 -7.07 5.90
N LEU A 48 -5.28 -5.77 6.18
CA LEU A 48 -5.10 -5.21 7.52
C LEU A 48 -6.40 -5.23 8.34
N LYS A 49 -7.55 -5.53 7.72
CA LYS A 49 -8.88 -5.44 8.32
C LYS A 49 -9.12 -4.07 8.97
N ALA A 50 -8.62 -3.03 8.31
CA ALA A 50 -8.63 -1.65 8.80
C ALA A 50 -9.08 -0.70 7.69
N ASP A 51 -9.57 0.48 8.07
CA ASP A 51 -9.83 1.54 7.09
C ASP A 51 -8.50 2.07 6.53
N VAL A 52 -8.48 2.36 5.22
CA VAL A 52 -7.28 2.82 4.53
C VAL A 52 -7.65 3.98 3.62
N ARG A 53 -6.94 5.11 3.77
CA ARG A 53 -7.21 6.33 3.01
C ARG A 53 -5.94 6.91 2.45
N ILE A 54 -5.96 7.33 1.19
CA ILE A 54 -4.84 8.05 0.58
C ILE A 54 -4.98 9.52 0.98
N LEU A 55 -3.99 10.04 1.71
CA LEU A 55 -3.92 11.46 2.10
C LEU A 55 -3.30 12.31 0.99
N SER A 56 -2.30 11.79 0.28
CA SER A 56 -1.66 12.48 -0.84
C SER A 56 -0.98 11.53 -1.82
N GLY A 57 -0.60 12.04 -3.00
CA GLY A 57 0.07 11.26 -4.04
C GLY A 57 -0.86 10.55 -5.04
N PHE A 58 -2.09 11.04 -5.22
CA PHE A 58 -3.07 10.44 -6.14
C PHE A 58 -2.59 10.30 -7.59
N LYS A 59 -1.67 11.18 -8.04
CA LYS A 59 -1.03 11.17 -9.37
C LYS A 59 0.42 10.69 -9.33
N SER A 60 0.94 10.32 -8.16
CA SER A 60 2.35 9.93 -7.95
C SER A 60 2.47 8.46 -7.57
N ARG A 61 3.66 7.89 -7.79
CA ARG A 61 4.02 6.57 -7.25
C ARG A 61 4.27 6.63 -5.74
N ARG A 62 4.74 7.75 -5.21
CA ARG A 62 4.88 7.93 -3.75
C ARG A 62 3.55 8.40 -3.19
N LYS A 63 3.06 7.70 -2.17
CA LYS A 63 1.77 7.95 -1.55
C LYS A 63 1.91 8.06 -0.05
N LYS A 64 1.16 9.00 0.52
CA LYS A 64 0.94 9.11 1.95
C LYS A 64 -0.42 8.50 2.25
N VAL A 65 -0.44 7.49 3.10
CA VAL A 65 -1.63 6.66 3.37
C VAL A 65 -1.89 6.66 4.87
N GLU A 66 -3.12 6.94 5.24
CA GLU A 66 -3.65 6.71 6.58
C GLU A 66 -4.20 5.28 6.66
N ILE A 67 -3.83 4.59 7.73
CA ILE A 67 -4.25 3.22 8.02
C ILE A 67 -4.86 3.23 9.43
N GLY A 68 -6.09 2.76 9.58
CA GLY A 68 -6.79 2.62 10.87
C GLY A 68 -6.26 1.49 11.77
N ALA A 69 -5.11 0.92 11.45
CA ALA A 69 -4.42 -0.09 12.24
C ALA A 69 -3.39 0.56 13.17
N ASP A 70 -3.05 -0.14 14.26
CA ASP A 70 -1.95 0.26 15.12
C ASP A 70 -0.58 -0.05 14.50
N LYS A 71 0.48 0.47 15.13
CA LYS A 71 1.86 0.31 14.65
C LYS A 71 2.31 -1.16 14.64
N GLY A 72 1.91 -1.95 15.62
CA GLY A 72 2.30 -3.35 15.75
C GLY A 72 1.69 -4.21 14.64
N GLN A 73 0.41 -3.98 14.31
CA GLN A 73 -0.26 -4.63 13.18
C GLN A 73 0.43 -4.31 11.86
N TRP A 74 0.85 -3.06 11.66
CA TRP A 74 1.60 -2.67 10.47
C TRP A 74 2.98 -3.33 10.41
N GLU A 75 3.73 -3.34 11.51
CA GLU A 75 5.04 -3.99 11.57
C GLU A 75 4.96 -5.51 11.36
N ALA A 76 3.93 -6.17 11.89
CA ALA A 76 3.64 -7.58 11.65
C ALA A 76 3.31 -7.83 10.18
N PHE A 77 2.48 -6.98 9.58
CA PHE A 77 2.15 -7.05 8.15
C PHE A 77 3.40 -6.93 7.27
N LEU A 78 4.27 -5.97 7.56
CA LEU A 78 5.53 -5.81 6.82
C LEU A 78 6.48 -6.98 7.04
N SER A 79 6.57 -7.51 8.26
CA SER A 79 7.44 -8.64 8.59
C SER A 79 7.04 -9.93 7.86
N ALA A 80 5.73 -10.13 7.62
CA ALA A 80 5.23 -11.23 6.80
C ALA A 80 5.54 -11.09 5.30
N HIS A 81 6.04 -9.92 4.86
CA HIS A 81 6.35 -9.60 3.46
C HIS A 81 7.77 -9.02 3.31
N LYS A 82 8.69 -9.41 4.20
CA LYS A 82 10.13 -9.16 4.03
C LYS A 82 10.64 -10.06 2.91
N ASP A 83 11.29 -9.47 1.92
CA ASP A 83 12.13 -10.18 0.95
C ASP A 83 13.44 -10.62 1.62
#